data_AF-A0A8I1PMY0-F1
#
_entry.id   AF-A0A8I1PMY0-F1
#
_cell.length_a   1.000
_cell.length_b   1.000
_cell.length_c   1.000
_cell.angle_alpha   90.00
_cell.angle_beta   90.00
_cell.angle_gamma   90.00
#
_symmetry.space_group_name_H-M   'P 1'
#
loop_
_entity.id
_entity.type
_entity.pdbx_description
1 polymer ?
#
loop_
_entity_poly.entity_id
_entity_poly.type
_entity_poly.pdbx_seq_one_letter_code
_entity_poly.pdbx_strand_id
1 'polypeptide(L)'
;MKTDDLTDEAITNPAPEDVETLGNAAPAPDEQMAKDESSPEEQEGPANGAGEDEPIVHTKNGKGIIPYGRHKALRVENSVLREQLQAAQLENRKAAERLETLLKQKNEDAQGMDGAVSDEALAKHLQRLEADMPQVHQVITAVLEGSRKQGKKLENTLNELRREQEASARARQLTVEEQIAEAKDGNPDLVHWESNDPQAWEEALKQDEILRTSSKWTGKSFAERFEEVARRVKAIMPEASMPKQADPEQTRVDVRARLENAPARKPTTLSDIQGGAHPASERDQIENLSPHELARRLMKMPSQQAAALRAELD
;
A
#
# COMPACT_ATOMS: atom_id res chain seq x y z
N MET A 1 -4.33 39.87 -12.94
CA MET A 1 -5.09 39.09 -11.94
C MET A 1 -4.16 37.95 -11.52
N LYS A 2 -3.25 38.22 -10.57
CA LYS A 2 -3.38 37.92 -9.13
C LYS A 2 -3.62 36.43 -8.88
N THR A 3 -2.51 35.71 -8.76
CA THR A 3 -2.43 34.46 -8.01
C THR A 3 -1.59 34.71 -6.75
N ASP A 4 -1.95 33.98 -5.70
CA ASP A 4 -1.12 33.62 -4.55
C ASP A 4 -0.99 34.64 -3.41
N ASP A 5 -2.07 34.73 -2.61
CA ASP A 5 -1.98 34.93 -1.16
C ASP A 5 -2.32 33.58 -0.49
N LEU A 6 -1.39 33.04 0.30
CA LEU A 6 -1.55 32.58 1.69
C LEU A 6 -0.35 31.69 2.08
N THR A 7 0.57 32.35 2.79
CA THR A 7 1.54 31.78 3.72
C THR A 7 0.85 31.10 4.90
N ASP A 8 1.37 29.97 5.36
CA ASP A 8 1.44 29.55 6.77
C ASP A 8 2.39 28.33 6.83
N GLU A 9 3.67 28.59 7.12
CA GLU A 9 4.28 28.38 8.43
C GLU A 9 4.38 26.90 8.87
N ALA A 10 5.53 26.33 8.50
CA ALA A 10 6.41 25.55 9.35
C ALA A 10 5.79 24.91 10.60
N ILE A 11 5.35 23.66 10.43
CA ILE A 11 5.21 22.70 11.53
C ILE A 11 6.60 22.45 12.12
N THR A 12 6.94 23.19 13.17
CA THR A 12 8.12 22.92 14.01
C THR A 12 7.63 22.30 15.31
N ASN A 13 8.01 21.03 15.48
CA ASN A 13 7.75 20.22 16.67
C ASN A 13 8.73 20.65 17.78
N PRO A 14 8.30 21.16 18.95
CA PRO A 14 9.24 21.50 20.00
C PRO A 14 9.61 20.24 20.81
N ALA A 15 10.91 19.97 20.88
CA ALA A 15 11.52 19.01 21.79
C ALA A 15 11.49 19.52 23.25
N PRO A 16 11.59 18.63 24.25
CA PRO A 16 11.10 18.89 25.62
C PRO A 16 12.20 19.39 26.54
N GLU A 17 12.87 20.49 26.23
CA GLU A 17 13.91 21.05 27.10
C GLU A 17 13.88 22.58 26.99
N ASP A 18 13.07 23.24 27.82
CA ASP A 18 13.18 24.66 28.21
C ASP A 18 11.96 25.09 29.07
N VAL A 19 11.73 24.44 30.22
CA VAL A 19 10.94 25.02 31.32
C VAL A 19 11.52 24.57 32.65
N GLU A 20 12.70 25.10 32.98
CA GLU A 20 13.19 25.07 34.36
C GLU A 20 13.64 26.48 34.76
N THR A 21 13.23 26.86 35.97
CA THR A 21 13.48 28.13 36.67
C THR A 21 12.50 29.28 36.41
N LEU A 22 11.45 29.35 37.22
CA LEU A 22 11.20 30.48 38.15
C LEU A 22 9.91 30.24 38.95
N GLY A 23 10.03 30.26 40.30
CA GLY A 23 8.92 30.68 41.17
C GLY A 23 8.26 29.61 42.05
N ASN A 24 9.04 28.92 42.88
CA ASN A 24 8.54 28.17 44.04
C ASN A 24 8.29 29.15 45.21
N ALA A 25 7.11 29.07 45.86
CA ALA A 25 6.93 29.05 47.32
C ALA A 25 5.56 29.58 47.77
N ALA A 26 4.85 28.73 48.52
CA ALA A 26 3.59 28.98 49.22
C ALA A 26 3.71 30.04 50.34
N PRO A 27 2.57 30.42 50.94
CA PRO A 27 2.59 30.58 52.40
C PRO A 27 1.46 29.80 53.08
N ALA A 28 1.82 29.22 54.22
CA ALA A 28 0.94 28.83 55.31
C ALA A 28 1.41 29.60 56.59
N PRO A 29 0.79 29.43 57.76
CA PRO A 29 0.15 30.49 58.56
C PRO A 29 0.95 30.92 59.82
N ASP A 30 0.54 32.03 60.47
CA ASP A 30 0.55 32.33 61.92
C ASP A 30 0.45 33.87 62.11
N GLU A 31 -0.50 34.45 62.86
CA GLU A 31 -0.72 34.48 64.32
C GLU A 31 -0.30 35.86 64.89
N GLN A 32 -1.10 36.38 65.84
CA GLN A 32 -0.79 37.36 66.90
C GLN A 32 -1.26 38.83 66.81
N MET A 33 -2.18 39.10 67.75
CA MET A 33 -2.15 40.14 68.80
C MET A 33 -2.59 41.59 68.50
N ALA A 34 -3.83 41.87 68.95
CA ALA A 34 -4.20 42.84 69.98
C ALA A 34 -3.41 44.16 70.13
N LYS A 35 -4.13 45.28 70.05
CA LYS A 35 -4.00 46.35 71.04
C LYS A 35 -5.31 47.13 71.22
N ASP A 36 -5.63 47.31 72.49
CA ASP A 36 -6.73 48.00 73.14
C ASP A 36 -6.39 49.49 73.31
N GLU A 37 -7.39 50.39 73.23
CA GLU A 37 -7.39 51.70 73.92
C GLU A 37 -8.83 52.29 73.96
N SER A 38 -9.38 52.30 75.18
CA SER A 38 -10.02 53.43 75.90
C SER A 38 -11.41 54.02 75.51
N SER A 39 -12.30 53.96 76.52
CA SER A 39 -13.59 54.65 76.82
C SER A 39 -13.56 56.20 76.88
N PRO A 40 -14.63 56.92 77.34
CA PRO A 40 -16.10 56.83 77.12
C PRO A 40 -16.78 58.24 76.95
N GLU A 41 -18.08 58.29 76.61
CA GLU A 41 -19.07 59.32 77.04
C GLU A 41 -20.47 58.84 76.59
N GLU A 42 -21.35 58.44 77.54
CA GLU A 42 -22.57 59.16 77.99
C GLU A 42 -23.61 59.39 76.86
N GLN A 43 -24.92 59.18 76.99
CA GLN A 43 -25.82 59.11 78.14
C GLN A 43 -27.19 58.61 77.66
N GLU A 44 -27.94 58.01 78.60
CA GLU A 44 -29.39 58.03 78.77
C GLU A 44 -30.36 57.31 77.79
N GLY A 45 -31.25 56.53 78.42
CA GLY A 45 -32.31 55.73 77.79
C GLY A 45 -33.52 56.55 77.32
N PRO A 46 -34.71 55.92 77.13
CA PRO A 46 -35.38 55.24 78.23
C PRO A 46 -36.04 53.89 77.89
N ALA A 47 -36.49 53.26 78.96
CA ALA A 47 -37.19 51.99 79.08
C ALA A 47 -38.56 51.93 78.35
N ASN A 48 -38.90 50.74 77.85
CA ASN A 48 -40.00 49.90 78.37
C ASN A 48 -40.30 48.72 77.44
N GLY A 49 -40.55 47.54 78.00
CA GLY A 49 -41.08 46.41 77.25
C GLY A 49 -40.98 45.10 78.03
N ALA A 50 -42.06 44.76 78.72
CA ALA A 50 -42.23 43.60 79.58
C ALA A 50 -41.97 42.24 78.89
N GLY A 51 -41.48 41.28 79.68
CA GLY A 51 -41.50 39.85 79.34
C GLY A 51 -40.33 39.08 79.98
N GLU A 52 -40.62 38.45 81.12
CA GLU A 52 -40.05 37.20 81.67
C GLU A 52 -38.52 36.93 81.58
N ASP A 53 -37.94 36.53 82.72
CA ASP A 53 -36.54 36.13 82.91
C ASP A 53 -36.07 35.04 81.93
N GLU A 54 -35.69 35.40 80.70
CA GLU A 54 -34.94 34.50 79.84
C GLU A 54 -33.45 34.60 80.15
N PRO A 55 -32.76 33.48 80.48
CA PRO A 55 -31.33 33.51 80.69
C PRO A 55 -30.60 34.06 79.44
N ILE A 56 -29.54 34.82 79.64
CA ILE A 56 -28.78 35.47 78.57
C ILE A 56 -27.44 34.76 78.39
N VAL A 57 -27.06 34.41 77.16
CA VAL A 57 -25.75 33.83 76.84
C VAL A 57 -24.90 34.87 76.13
N HIS A 58 -23.75 35.20 76.71
CA HIS A 58 -22.75 36.05 76.07
C HIS A 58 -21.99 35.29 74.99
N THR A 59 -21.68 35.95 73.88
CA THR A 59 -20.77 35.42 72.87
C THR A 59 -19.35 35.31 73.44
N LYS A 60 -18.49 34.44 72.86
CA LYS A 60 -17.11 34.22 73.34
C LYS A 60 -16.26 35.49 73.44
N ASN A 61 -16.66 36.57 72.76
CA ASN A 61 -15.97 37.85 72.73
C ASN A 61 -16.58 38.89 73.70
N GLY A 62 -17.51 38.47 74.58
CA GLY A 62 -18.11 39.30 75.64
C GLY A 62 -19.05 40.42 75.19
N LYS A 63 -18.99 40.83 73.92
CA LYS A 63 -19.68 42.03 73.39
C LYS A 63 -21.07 41.79 72.80
N GLY A 64 -21.45 40.53 72.55
CA GLY A 64 -22.74 40.16 71.97
C GLY A 64 -23.62 39.41 72.97
N ILE A 65 -24.89 39.82 73.10
CA ILE A 65 -25.92 39.16 73.93
C ILE A 65 -26.83 38.34 73.01
N ILE A 66 -26.90 37.02 73.22
CA ILE A 66 -27.85 36.14 72.53
C ILE A 66 -28.86 35.63 73.57
N PRO A 67 -30.17 35.87 73.38
CA PRO A 67 -31.20 35.26 74.23
C PRO A 67 -31.05 33.73 74.24
N TYR A 68 -31.17 33.09 75.42
CA TYR A 68 -30.92 31.66 75.56
C TYR A 68 -31.84 30.79 74.70
N GLY A 69 -33.11 31.22 74.48
CA GLY A 69 -34.02 30.56 73.54
C GLY A 69 -33.44 30.49 72.12
N ARG A 70 -32.89 31.61 71.63
CA ARG A 70 -32.24 31.70 70.32
C ARG A 70 -30.96 30.86 70.25
N HIS A 71 -30.16 30.84 71.31
CA HIS A 71 -28.94 30.02 71.36
C HIS A 71 -29.23 28.51 71.39
N LYS A 72 -30.30 28.08 72.07
CA LYS A 72 -30.75 26.68 72.06
C LYS A 72 -31.27 26.29 70.67
N ALA A 73 -32.07 27.15 70.04
CA ALA A 73 -32.55 26.94 68.67
C ALA A 73 -31.38 26.81 67.68
N LEU A 74 -30.39 27.71 67.74
CA LEU A 74 -29.19 27.66 66.89
C LEU A 74 -28.35 26.41 67.10
N ARG A 75 -28.29 25.86 68.33
CA ARG A 75 -27.58 24.60 68.60
C ARG A 75 -28.29 23.41 67.96
N VAL A 76 -29.62 23.35 68.04
CA VAL A 76 -30.43 22.31 67.39
C VAL A 76 -30.30 22.42 65.87
N GLU A 77 -30.46 23.62 65.33
CA GLU A 77 -30.32 23.86 63.89
C GLU A 77 -28.92 23.50 63.37
N ASN A 78 -27.85 23.89 64.07
CA ASN A 78 -26.49 23.48 63.71
C ASN A 78 -26.27 21.97 63.80
N SER A 79 -26.88 21.28 64.77
CA SER A 79 -26.79 19.82 64.82
C SER A 79 -27.49 19.16 63.63
N VAL A 80 -28.68 19.64 63.26
CA VAL A 80 -29.45 19.13 62.11
C VAL A 80 -28.72 19.43 60.79
N LEU A 81 -28.18 20.63 60.62
CA LEU A 81 -27.41 21.00 59.43
C LEU A 81 -26.15 20.15 59.27
N ARG A 82 -25.45 19.84 60.39
CA ARG A 82 -24.29 18.95 60.36
C ARG A 82 -24.68 17.52 59.99
N GLU A 83 -25.79 17.03 60.52
CA GLU A 83 -26.32 15.70 60.19
C GLU A 83 -26.72 15.62 58.70
N GLN A 84 -27.41 16.64 58.18
CA GLN A 84 -27.76 16.73 56.76
C GLN A 84 -26.53 16.80 55.86
N LEU A 85 -25.51 17.57 56.23
CA LEU A 85 -24.25 17.62 55.48
C LEU A 85 -23.54 16.26 55.48
N GLN A 86 -23.51 15.56 56.61
CA GLN A 86 -22.93 14.22 56.68
C GLN A 86 -23.70 13.21 55.82
N ALA A 87 -25.04 13.26 55.85
CA ALA A 87 -25.88 12.42 55.01
C ALA A 87 -25.65 12.69 53.51
N ALA A 88 -25.64 13.96 53.10
CA ALA A 88 -25.37 14.36 51.73
C ALA A 88 -23.97 13.95 51.26
N GLN A 89 -22.94 14.09 52.11
CA GLN A 89 -21.58 13.63 51.80
C GLN A 89 -21.50 12.12 51.61
N LEU A 90 -22.22 11.34 52.41
CA LEU A 90 -22.29 9.88 52.27
C LEU A 90 -23.00 9.46 50.99
N GLU A 91 -24.10 10.11 50.63
CA GLU A 91 -24.77 9.84 49.36
C GLU A 91 -23.91 10.19 48.16
N ASN A 92 -23.20 11.32 48.22
CA ASN A 92 -22.31 11.76 47.15
C ASN A 92 -21.12 10.79 46.99
N ARG A 93 -20.55 10.29 48.09
CA ARG A 93 -19.53 9.22 48.05
C ARG A 93 -20.07 7.93 47.41
N LYS A 94 -21.26 7.47 47.82
CA LYS A 94 -21.90 6.29 47.21
C LYS A 94 -22.19 6.49 45.73
N ALA A 95 -22.59 7.70 45.31
CA ALA A 95 -22.81 8.03 43.92
C ALA A 95 -21.49 8.03 43.13
N ALA A 96 -20.43 8.61 43.70
CA ALA A 96 -19.09 8.61 43.10
C ALA A 96 -18.55 7.18 42.96
N GLU A 97 -18.70 6.33 43.97
CA GLU A 97 -18.30 4.91 43.90
C GLU A 97 -19.07 4.17 42.80
N ARG A 98 -20.39 4.37 42.69
CA ARG A 98 -21.19 3.78 41.60
C ARG A 98 -20.75 4.25 40.23
N LEU A 99 -20.46 5.54 40.07
CA LEU A 99 -19.94 6.09 38.83
C LEU A 99 -18.57 5.49 38.49
N GLU A 100 -17.68 5.38 39.48
CA GLU A 100 -16.37 4.77 39.31
C GLU A 100 -16.49 3.30 38.90
N THR A 101 -17.41 2.54 39.49
CA THR A 101 -17.65 1.14 39.09
C THR A 101 -18.19 1.03 37.66
N LEU A 102 -19.09 1.91 37.24
CA LEU A 102 -19.65 1.90 35.88
C LEU A 102 -18.58 2.31 34.85
N LEU A 103 -17.72 3.26 35.21
CA LEU A 103 -16.60 3.67 34.37
C LEU A 103 -15.55 2.56 34.25
N LYS A 104 -15.26 1.82 35.33
CA LYS A 104 -14.38 0.65 35.28
C LYS A 104 -14.94 -0.45 34.39
N GLN A 105 -16.22 -0.80 34.54
CA GLN A 105 -16.89 -1.78 33.67
C GLN A 105 -16.83 -1.37 32.20
N LYS A 106 -17.13 -0.11 31.89
CA LYS A 106 -17.05 0.41 30.52
C LYS A 106 -15.62 0.36 29.95
N ASN A 107 -14.62 0.66 30.77
CA ASN A 107 -13.22 0.60 30.35
C ASN A 107 -12.72 -0.84 30.17
N GLU A 108 -13.18 -1.78 31.00
CA GLU A 108 -12.90 -3.22 30.85
C GLU A 108 -13.56 -3.78 29.58
N ASP A 109 -14.82 -3.40 29.31
CA ASP A 109 -15.53 -3.74 28.08
C ASP A 109 -14.86 -3.11 26.83
N ALA A 110 -14.35 -1.89 26.95
CA ALA A 110 -13.65 -1.20 25.88
C ALA A 110 -12.23 -1.76 25.64
N GLN A 111 -11.52 -2.20 26.68
CA GLN A 111 -10.21 -2.87 26.55
C GLN A 111 -10.32 -4.28 25.96
N GLY A 112 -11.49 -4.93 26.05
CA GLY A 112 -11.80 -6.15 25.30
C GLY A 112 -12.24 -5.93 23.84
N MET A 113 -12.44 -4.68 23.42
CA MET A 113 -12.87 -4.27 22.07
C MET A 113 -11.72 -3.69 21.24
N ASP A 114 -10.47 -3.92 21.62
CA ASP A 114 -9.33 -3.55 20.78
C ASP A 114 -9.07 -4.67 19.76
N GLY A 115 -9.54 -4.45 18.52
CA GLY A 115 -9.25 -5.31 17.37
C GLY A 115 -10.42 -6.20 16.95
N ALA A 116 -11.00 -5.86 15.79
CA ALA A 116 -11.93 -6.69 15.03
C ALA A 116 -13.00 -7.42 15.87
N VAL A 117 -14.09 -6.71 16.19
CA VAL A 117 -15.33 -7.38 16.61
C VAL A 117 -15.64 -8.45 15.58
N SER A 118 -15.57 -9.72 16.00
CA SER A 118 -15.82 -10.83 15.09
C SER A 118 -17.21 -10.71 14.50
N ASP A 119 -17.40 -11.16 13.25
CA ASP A 119 -18.71 -11.13 12.59
C ASP A 119 -19.80 -11.79 13.46
N GLU A 120 -19.42 -12.77 14.29
CA GLU A 120 -20.32 -13.44 15.23
C GLU A 120 -20.64 -12.59 16.47
N ALA A 121 -19.67 -11.88 17.05
CA ALA A 121 -19.94 -10.93 18.14
C ALA A 121 -20.82 -9.78 17.64
N LEU A 122 -20.55 -9.26 16.44
CA LEU A 122 -21.37 -8.23 15.80
C LEU A 122 -22.81 -8.73 15.58
N ALA A 123 -22.99 -9.97 15.14
CA ALA A 123 -24.31 -10.57 14.97
C ALA A 123 -25.08 -10.69 16.30
N LYS A 124 -24.43 -11.08 17.39
CA LYS A 124 -25.04 -11.14 18.73
C LYS A 124 -25.48 -9.77 19.23
N HIS A 125 -24.67 -8.74 19.00
CA HIS A 125 -25.04 -7.36 19.34
C HIS A 125 -26.20 -6.84 18.48
N LEU A 126 -26.23 -7.17 17.19
CA LEU A 126 -27.33 -6.81 16.30
C LEU A 126 -28.65 -7.46 16.71
N GLN A 127 -28.65 -8.74 17.14
CA GLN A 127 -29.84 -9.41 17.66
C GLN A 127 -30.37 -8.77 18.94
N ARG A 128 -29.48 -8.39 19.86
CA ARG A 128 -29.90 -7.68 21.09
C ARG A 128 -30.49 -6.30 20.76
N LEU A 129 -29.89 -5.61 19.80
CA LEU A 129 -30.37 -4.32 19.33
C LEU A 129 -31.72 -4.41 18.62
N GLU A 130 -32.00 -5.52 17.93
CA GLU A 130 -33.30 -5.78 17.31
C GLU A 130 -34.42 -5.84 18.38
N ALA A 131 -34.15 -6.49 19.52
CA ALA A 131 -35.08 -6.61 20.62
C ALA A 131 -35.30 -5.29 21.37
N ASP A 132 -34.23 -4.53 21.62
CA ASP A 132 -34.28 -3.32 22.45
C ASP A 132 -34.64 -2.06 21.64
N MET A 133 -34.19 -1.96 20.38
CA MET A 133 -34.33 -0.78 19.50
C MET A 133 -34.43 -1.15 18.00
N PRO A 134 -35.61 -1.62 17.52
CA PRO A 134 -35.78 -2.14 16.16
C PRO A 134 -35.52 -1.10 15.05
N GLN A 135 -35.83 0.18 15.31
CA GLN A 135 -35.59 1.27 14.36
C GLN A 135 -34.09 1.51 14.12
N VAL A 136 -33.27 1.40 15.18
CA VAL A 136 -31.81 1.58 15.08
C VAL A 136 -31.18 0.36 14.42
N HIS A 137 -31.66 -0.85 14.73
CA HIS A 137 -31.24 -2.08 14.07
C HIS A 137 -31.43 -2.03 12.54
N GLN A 138 -32.56 -1.52 12.05
CA GLN A 138 -32.81 -1.38 10.61
C GLN A 138 -31.81 -0.44 9.91
N VAL A 139 -31.48 0.69 10.54
CA VAL A 139 -30.50 1.64 9.96
C VAL A 139 -29.11 1.02 9.92
N ILE A 140 -28.68 0.38 11.02
CA ILE A 140 -27.34 -0.22 11.11
C ILE A 140 -27.20 -1.39 10.12
N THR A 141 -28.21 -2.24 9.97
CA THR A 141 -28.18 -3.33 8.99
C THR A 141 -28.11 -2.82 7.56
N ALA A 142 -28.89 -1.78 7.22
CA ALA A 142 -28.81 -1.14 5.90
C ALA A 142 -27.41 -0.56 5.61
N VAL A 143 -26.77 0.07 6.60
CA VAL A 143 -25.41 0.60 6.48
C VAL A 143 -24.38 -0.53 6.30
N LEU A 144 -24.46 -1.59 7.10
CA LEU A 144 -23.57 -2.75 7.00
C LEU A 144 -23.70 -3.45 5.65
N GLU A 145 -24.93 -3.64 5.14
CA GLU A 145 -25.15 -4.17 3.81
C GLU A 145 -24.59 -3.27 2.71
N GLY A 146 -24.79 -1.95 2.83
CA GLY A 146 -24.23 -0.96 1.93
C GLY A 146 -22.71 -1.04 1.87
N SER A 147 -22.08 -1.07 3.04
CA SER A 147 -20.62 -1.24 3.20
C SER A 147 -20.13 -2.55 2.58
N ARG A 148 -20.80 -3.68 2.83
CA ARG A 148 -20.45 -4.98 2.22
C ARG A 148 -20.58 -4.94 0.69
N LYS A 149 -21.63 -4.31 0.15
CA LYS A 149 -21.82 -4.15 -1.30
C LYS A 149 -20.72 -3.27 -1.91
N GLN A 150 -20.33 -2.19 -1.23
CA GLN A 150 -19.22 -1.33 -1.65
C GLN A 150 -17.88 -2.08 -1.58
N GLY A 151 -17.63 -2.84 -0.51
CA GLY A 151 -16.43 -3.67 -0.37
C GLY A 151 -16.30 -4.69 -1.49
N LYS A 152 -17.37 -5.44 -1.82
CA LYS A 152 -17.38 -6.37 -2.95
C LYS A 152 -17.14 -5.67 -4.29
N LYS A 153 -17.74 -4.50 -4.51
CA LYS A 153 -17.49 -3.71 -5.73
C LYS A 153 -16.03 -3.29 -5.82
N LEU A 154 -15.45 -2.80 -4.72
CA LEU A 154 -14.06 -2.38 -4.66
C LEU A 154 -13.11 -3.55 -4.92
N GLU A 155 -13.34 -4.69 -4.28
CA GLU A 155 -12.58 -5.92 -4.49
C GLU A 155 -12.63 -6.37 -5.95
N ASN A 156 -13.82 -6.35 -6.56
CA ASN A 156 -13.99 -6.66 -7.98
C ASN A 156 -13.21 -5.68 -8.87
N THR A 157 -13.27 -4.38 -8.59
CA THR A 157 -12.51 -3.37 -9.37
C THR A 157 -11.00 -3.53 -9.20
N LEU A 158 -10.52 -3.89 -8.00
CA LEU A 158 -9.10 -4.13 -7.76
C LEU A 158 -8.63 -5.39 -8.48
N ASN A 159 -9.43 -6.45 -8.46
CA ASN A 159 -9.14 -7.68 -9.20
C ASN A 159 -9.10 -7.45 -10.70
N GLU A 160 -10.01 -6.62 -11.24
CA GLU A 160 -10.01 -6.26 -12.66
C GLU A 160 -8.78 -5.43 -13.04
N LEU A 161 -8.47 -4.39 -12.25
CA LEU A 161 -7.30 -3.56 -12.48
C LEU A 161 -5.99 -4.35 -12.41
N ARG A 162 -5.93 -5.33 -11.49
CA ARG A 162 -4.80 -6.26 -11.40
C ARG A 162 -4.68 -7.12 -12.66
N ARG A 163 -5.79 -7.67 -13.15
CA ARG A 163 -5.79 -8.46 -14.40
C ARG A 163 -5.36 -7.62 -15.60
N GLU A 164 -5.87 -6.39 -15.70
CA GLU A 164 -5.49 -5.45 -16.76
C GLU A 164 -3.99 -5.11 -16.69
N GLN A 165 -3.46 -4.84 -15.49
CA GLN A 165 -2.04 -4.60 -15.30
C GLN A 165 -1.22 -5.82 -15.75
N GLU A 166 -1.56 -7.02 -15.29
CA GLU A 166 -0.86 -8.25 -15.66
C GLU A 166 -0.93 -8.51 -17.18
N ALA A 167 -2.08 -8.29 -17.81
CA ALA A 167 -2.25 -8.41 -19.26
C ALA A 167 -1.40 -7.38 -20.02
N SER A 168 -1.40 -6.12 -19.57
CA SER A 168 -0.59 -5.05 -20.17
C SER A 168 0.91 -5.32 -20.02
N ALA A 169 1.34 -5.87 -18.88
CA ALA A 169 2.73 -6.23 -18.64
C ALA A 169 3.17 -7.37 -19.57
N ARG A 170 2.32 -8.40 -19.75
CA ARG A 170 2.58 -9.48 -20.71
C ARG A 170 2.64 -8.96 -22.16
N ALA A 171 1.72 -8.08 -22.55
CA ALA A 171 1.73 -7.49 -23.89
C ALA A 171 3.00 -6.67 -24.14
N ARG A 172 3.47 -5.91 -23.14
CA ARG A 172 4.75 -5.17 -23.20
C ARG A 172 5.96 -6.09 -23.28
N GLN A 173 5.95 -7.20 -22.55
CA GLN A 173 7.02 -8.20 -22.62
C GLN A 173 7.11 -8.82 -24.02
N LEU A 174 5.98 -9.24 -24.59
CA LEU A 174 5.93 -9.79 -25.95
C LEU A 174 6.46 -8.78 -26.99
N THR A 175 6.06 -7.52 -26.90
CA THR A 175 6.56 -6.49 -27.82
C THR A 175 8.06 -6.22 -27.67
N VAL A 176 8.62 -6.33 -26.46
CA VAL A 176 10.06 -6.23 -26.24
C VAL A 176 10.79 -7.46 -26.79
N GLU A 177 10.25 -8.66 -26.57
CA GLU A 177 10.80 -9.92 -27.11
C GLU A 177 10.82 -9.90 -28.65
N GLU A 178 9.75 -9.42 -29.28
CA GLU A 178 9.68 -9.23 -30.73
C GLU A 178 10.75 -8.24 -31.24
N GLN A 179 10.92 -7.09 -30.57
CA GLN A 179 11.97 -6.12 -30.93
C GLN A 179 13.39 -6.68 -30.76
N ILE A 180 13.61 -7.51 -29.74
CA ILE A 180 14.90 -8.18 -29.54
C ILE A 180 15.13 -9.22 -30.64
N ALA A 181 14.12 -10.01 -30.98
CA ALA A 181 14.21 -11.00 -32.05
C ALA A 181 14.50 -10.33 -33.40
N GLU A 182 13.78 -9.27 -33.75
CA GLU A 182 14.01 -8.50 -34.97
C GLU A 182 15.42 -7.90 -35.02
N ALA A 183 15.88 -7.30 -33.92
CA ALA A 183 17.24 -6.75 -33.84
C ALA A 183 18.33 -7.83 -33.92
N LYS A 184 18.08 -9.03 -33.36
CA LYS A 184 18.99 -10.17 -33.47
C LYS A 184 19.06 -10.66 -34.91
N ASP A 185 17.91 -10.86 -35.55
CA ASP A 185 17.81 -11.36 -36.93
C ASP A 185 18.40 -10.37 -37.94
N GLY A 186 18.32 -9.06 -37.64
CA GLY A 186 18.98 -8.00 -38.41
C GLY A 186 20.51 -7.99 -38.29
N ASN A 187 21.08 -8.66 -37.28
CA ASN A 187 22.51 -8.79 -37.11
C ASN A 187 22.98 -10.18 -37.58
N PRO A 188 23.54 -10.28 -38.79
CA PRO A 188 23.88 -11.58 -39.35
C PRO A 188 24.91 -12.30 -38.47
N ASP A 189 25.90 -11.60 -37.89
CA ASP A 189 26.96 -12.22 -37.07
C ASP A 189 26.39 -12.94 -35.86
N LEU A 190 25.43 -12.31 -35.17
CA LEU A 190 24.75 -12.91 -34.02
C LEU A 190 23.97 -14.18 -34.41
N VAL A 191 23.25 -14.14 -35.54
CA VAL A 191 22.52 -15.31 -36.07
C VAL A 191 23.49 -16.45 -36.41
N HIS A 192 24.65 -16.14 -36.99
CA HIS A 192 25.66 -17.14 -37.31
C HIS A 192 26.24 -17.77 -36.03
N TRP A 193 26.60 -16.97 -35.04
CA TRP A 193 27.17 -17.46 -33.78
C TRP A 193 26.21 -18.33 -32.99
N GLU A 194 24.93 -17.96 -32.93
CA GLU A 194 23.90 -18.73 -32.23
C GLU A 194 23.85 -20.21 -32.68
N SER A 195 24.11 -20.48 -33.96
CA SER A 195 24.04 -21.83 -34.53
C SER A 195 25.40 -22.49 -34.77
N ASN A 196 26.45 -21.72 -35.07
CA ASN A 196 27.71 -22.24 -35.60
C ASN A 196 28.91 -22.02 -34.66
N ASP A 197 28.85 -21.03 -33.76
CA ASP A 197 29.94 -20.72 -32.83
C ASP A 197 29.42 -20.38 -31.43
N PRO A 198 29.22 -21.42 -30.59
CA PRO A 198 28.77 -21.24 -29.21
C PRO A 198 29.71 -20.38 -28.36
N GLN A 199 31.02 -20.38 -28.64
CA GLN A 199 31.98 -19.59 -27.87
C GLN A 199 31.86 -18.10 -28.19
N ALA A 200 31.74 -17.75 -29.47
CA ALA A 200 31.45 -16.38 -29.89
C ALA A 200 30.08 -15.90 -29.37
N TRP A 201 29.09 -16.79 -29.33
CA TRP A 201 27.77 -16.47 -28.75
C TRP A 201 27.84 -16.18 -27.25
N GLU A 202 28.55 -17.00 -26.47
CA GLU A 202 28.77 -16.73 -25.04
C GLU A 202 29.49 -15.40 -24.80
N GLU A 203 30.49 -15.08 -25.61
CA GLU A 203 31.20 -13.80 -25.50
C GLU A 203 30.30 -12.63 -25.90
N ALA A 204 29.45 -12.79 -26.91
CA ALA A 204 28.44 -11.80 -27.28
C ALA A 204 27.48 -11.48 -26.12
N LEU A 205 27.02 -12.50 -25.38
CA LEU A 205 26.18 -12.31 -24.20
C LEU A 205 26.90 -11.53 -23.10
N LYS A 206 28.19 -11.81 -22.84
CA LYS A 206 28.97 -11.05 -21.87
C LYS A 206 29.15 -9.60 -22.28
N GLN A 207 29.44 -9.35 -23.57
CA GLN A 207 29.60 -7.99 -24.08
C GLN A 207 28.26 -7.22 -24.06
N ASP A 208 27.12 -7.87 -24.34
CA ASP A 208 25.80 -7.23 -24.22
C ASP A 208 25.50 -6.83 -22.77
N GLU A 209 25.83 -7.67 -21.78
CA GLU A 209 25.63 -7.34 -20.36
C GLU A 209 26.47 -6.14 -19.91
N ILE A 210 27.72 -6.04 -20.40
CA ILE A 210 28.58 -4.87 -20.17
C ILE A 210 27.97 -3.61 -20.80
N LEU A 211 27.42 -3.72 -22.01
CA LEU A 211 26.76 -2.58 -22.66
C LEU A 211 25.47 -2.18 -21.94
N ARG A 212 24.67 -3.14 -21.49
CA ARG A 212 23.39 -2.92 -20.79
C ARG A 212 23.58 -2.18 -19.45
N THR A 213 24.68 -2.45 -18.75
CA THR A 213 25.01 -1.80 -17.48
C THR A 213 25.67 -0.43 -17.65
N SER A 214 26.09 -0.07 -18.86
CA SER A 214 26.70 1.22 -19.15
C SER A 214 25.65 2.30 -19.44
N SER A 215 25.71 3.43 -18.72
CA SER A 215 24.85 4.60 -18.94
C SER A 215 24.93 5.21 -20.35
N LYS A 216 26.04 5.03 -21.08
CA LYS A 216 26.16 5.49 -22.47
C LYS A 216 25.26 4.75 -23.47
N TRP A 217 24.72 3.61 -23.06
CA TRP A 217 23.87 2.74 -23.88
C TRP A 217 22.42 2.70 -23.40
N THR A 218 22.10 3.43 -22.32
CA THR A 218 20.71 3.60 -21.88
C THR A 218 19.96 4.46 -22.89
N GLY A 219 18.92 3.91 -23.51
CA GLY A 219 18.12 4.60 -24.53
C GLY A 219 18.55 4.38 -25.98
N LYS A 220 19.64 3.63 -26.22
CA LYS A 220 19.98 3.16 -27.57
C LYS A 220 19.09 1.97 -27.98
N SER A 221 18.87 1.82 -29.28
CA SER A 221 18.07 0.70 -29.80
C SER A 221 18.78 -0.64 -29.61
N PHE A 222 18.02 -1.74 -29.63
CA PHE A 222 18.59 -3.09 -29.57
C PHE A 222 19.55 -3.35 -30.74
N ALA A 223 19.19 -2.89 -31.95
CA ALA A 223 20.03 -3.01 -33.15
C ALA A 223 21.40 -2.35 -32.97
N GLU A 224 21.45 -1.09 -32.55
CA GLU A 224 22.71 -0.37 -32.32
C GLU A 224 23.58 -1.05 -31.26
N ARG A 225 22.94 -1.58 -30.20
CA ARG A 225 23.66 -2.28 -29.13
C ARG A 225 24.25 -3.58 -29.65
N PHE A 226 23.48 -4.37 -30.39
CA PHE A 226 23.91 -5.64 -30.96
C PHE A 226 25.00 -5.48 -32.02
N GLU A 227 24.98 -4.41 -32.82
CA GLU A 227 26.09 -4.08 -33.74
C GLU A 227 27.40 -3.84 -32.98
N GLU A 228 27.34 -3.09 -31.87
CA GLU A 228 28.53 -2.85 -31.03
C GLU A 228 29.00 -4.12 -30.33
N VAL A 229 28.08 -4.99 -29.89
CA VAL A 229 28.42 -6.33 -29.38
C VAL A 229 29.21 -7.09 -30.45
N ALA A 230 28.68 -7.19 -31.67
CA ALA A 230 29.34 -7.89 -32.75
C ALA A 230 30.73 -7.30 -33.05
N ARG A 231 30.86 -5.98 -33.05
CA ARG A 231 32.16 -5.29 -33.23
C ARG A 231 33.16 -5.66 -32.13
N ARG A 232 32.74 -5.71 -30.86
CA ARG A 232 33.60 -6.05 -29.72
C ARG A 232 34.01 -7.52 -29.73
N VAL A 233 33.07 -8.41 -30.02
CA VAL A 233 33.35 -9.85 -30.12
C VAL A 233 34.35 -10.12 -31.25
N LYS A 234 34.18 -9.53 -32.43
CA LYS A 234 35.16 -9.66 -33.53
C LYS A 234 36.55 -9.09 -33.19
N ALA A 235 36.61 -8.06 -32.35
CA ALA A 235 37.89 -7.50 -31.89
C ALA A 235 38.60 -8.43 -30.90
N ILE A 236 37.85 -9.20 -30.10
CA ILE A 236 38.39 -10.15 -29.12
C ILE A 236 38.68 -11.51 -29.78
N MET A 237 37.81 -11.94 -30.69
CA MET A 237 37.83 -13.22 -31.40
C MET A 237 37.76 -12.97 -32.92
N PRO A 238 38.89 -12.67 -33.58
CA PRO A 238 38.92 -12.43 -35.02
C PRO A 238 38.47 -13.64 -35.85
N GLU A 239 38.72 -14.85 -35.35
CA GLU A 239 38.32 -16.13 -35.97
C GLU A 239 36.80 -16.36 -35.95
N ALA A 240 36.08 -15.67 -35.06
CA ALA A 240 34.62 -15.70 -35.01
C ALA A 240 33.98 -14.84 -36.11
N SER A 241 34.77 -14.12 -36.92
CA SER A 241 34.19 -13.43 -38.08
C SER A 241 33.51 -14.45 -38.99
N MET A 242 32.31 -14.12 -39.47
CA MET A 242 31.66 -14.93 -40.50
C MET A 242 32.64 -15.30 -41.61
N PRO A 243 32.56 -16.53 -42.16
CA PRO A 243 33.21 -16.82 -43.41
C PRO A 243 32.71 -15.78 -44.42
N LYS A 244 33.63 -14.93 -44.87
CA LYS A 244 33.39 -13.85 -45.82
C LYS A 244 32.55 -14.45 -46.96
N GLN A 245 31.30 -13.99 -47.13
CA GLN A 245 30.52 -14.38 -48.32
C GLN A 245 31.44 -14.19 -49.51
N ALA A 246 31.70 -15.29 -50.23
CA ALA A 246 32.63 -15.28 -51.34
C ALA A 246 32.26 -14.11 -52.24
N ASP A 247 33.23 -13.24 -52.50
CA ASP A 247 33.05 -12.06 -53.32
C ASP A 247 32.39 -12.52 -54.64
N PRO A 248 31.27 -11.93 -55.10
CA PRO A 248 30.64 -12.35 -56.35
C PRO A 248 31.63 -12.29 -57.53
N GLU A 249 32.68 -11.48 -57.45
CA GLU A 249 33.78 -11.49 -58.41
C GLU A 249 34.65 -12.75 -58.32
N GLN A 250 35.05 -13.19 -57.12
CA GLN A 250 35.83 -14.42 -56.95
C GLN A 250 35.01 -15.66 -57.36
N THR A 251 33.72 -15.67 -57.04
CA THR A 251 32.82 -16.75 -57.45
C THR A 251 32.64 -16.78 -58.98
N ARG A 252 32.58 -15.61 -59.65
CA ARG A 252 32.55 -15.53 -61.12
C ARG A 252 33.85 -15.97 -61.75
N VAL A 253 35.00 -15.66 -61.15
CA VAL A 253 36.32 -16.09 -61.63
C VAL A 253 36.46 -17.61 -61.50
N ASP A 254 36.06 -18.19 -60.36
CA ASP A 254 36.12 -19.65 -60.13
C ASP A 254 35.12 -20.43 -61.00
N VAL A 255 33.91 -19.89 -61.20
CA VAL A 255 32.93 -20.50 -62.12
C VAL A 255 33.42 -20.43 -63.56
N ARG A 256 34.01 -19.32 -63.99
CA ARG A 256 34.62 -19.22 -65.34
C ARG A 256 35.79 -20.18 -65.51
N ALA A 257 36.70 -20.25 -64.53
CA ALA A 257 37.81 -21.19 -64.56
C ALA A 257 37.36 -22.65 -64.58
N ARG A 258 36.25 -23.00 -63.90
CA ARG A 258 35.64 -24.34 -63.96
C ARG A 258 34.93 -24.60 -65.29
N LEU A 259 34.32 -23.59 -65.90
CA LEU A 259 33.67 -23.71 -67.20
C LEU A 259 34.70 -23.91 -68.33
N GLU A 260 35.85 -23.23 -68.25
CA GLU A 260 36.94 -23.36 -69.22
C GLU A 260 37.68 -24.70 -69.10
N ASN A 261 37.76 -25.26 -67.89
CA ASN A 261 38.36 -26.58 -67.64
C ASN A 261 37.36 -27.75 -67.76
N ALA A 262 36.08 -27.48 -68.03
CA ALA A 262 35.08 -28.54 -68.18
C ALA A 262 35.19 -29.22 -69.55
N PRO A 263 35.28 -30.56 -69.63
CA PRO A 263 35.28 -31.27 -70.90
C PRO A 263 33.93 -31.06 -71.60
N ALA A 264 33.95 -30.51 -72.81
CA ALA A 264 32.76 -30.23 -73.61
C ALA A 264 32.03 -31.52 -74.01
N ARG A 265 31.14 -32.01 -73.14
CA ARG A 265 30.17 -33.05 -73.48
C ARG A 265 28.98 -32.40 -74.16
N LYS A 266 28.90 -32.54 -75.48
CA LYS A 266 27.71 -32.15 -76.25
C LYS A 266 26.63 -33.19 -75.95
N PRO A 267 25.44 -32.83 -75.44
CA PRO A 267 24.34 -33.78 -75.30
C PRO A 267 23.97 -34.28 -76.69
N THR A 268 24.10 -35.58 -76.93
CA THR A 268 23.87 -36.21 -78.24
C THR A 268 22.42 -36.64 -78.43
N THR A 269 21.61 -36.58 -77.37
CA THR A 269 20.19 -36.92 -77.42
C THR A 269 19.37 -35.95 -76.59
N LEU A 270 18.10 -35.74 -76.95
CA LEU A 270 17.17 -34.88 -76.18
C LEU A 270 16.95 -35.37 -74.74
N SER A 271 17.33 -36.61 -74.42
CA SER A 271 17.27 -37.19 -73.07
C SER A 271 18.48 -36.84 -72.19
N ASP A 272 19.57 -36.31 -72.74
CA ASP A 272 20.74 -35.84 -71.97
C ASP A 272 20.53 -34.45 -71.35
N ILE A 273 19.48 -33.74 -71.78
CA ILE A 273 19.05 -32.50 -71.15
C ILE A 273 18.23 -32.92 -69.93
N GLN A 274 18.88 -33.03 -68.76
CA GLN A 274 18.15 -33.01 -67.49
C GLN A 274 17.45 -31.65 -67.40
N GLY A 275 16.21 -31.60 -67.89
CA GLY A 275 15.30 -30.51 -67.64
C GLY A 275 15.24 -30.31 -66.14
N GLY A 276 15.52 -29.08 -65.70
CA GLY A 276 15.59 -28.73 -64.29
C GLY A 276 14.37 -29.28 -63.58
N ALA A 277 14.60 -30.19 -62.62
CA ALA A 277 13.54 -30.69 -61.76
C ALA A 277 12.86 -29.47 -61.13
N HIS A 278 11.59 -29.25 -61.45
CA HIS A 278 10.77 -28.35 -60.65
C HIS A 278 10.84 -28.87 -59.22
N PRO A 279 11.09 -28.02 -58.20
CA PRO A 279 10.94 -28.47 -56.83
C PRO A 279 9.51 -29.00 -56.72
N ALA A 280 9.38 -30.30 -56.44
CA ALA A 280 8.08 -30.94 -56.28
C ALA A 280 7.26 -30.06 -55.35
N SER A 281 6.03 -29.71 -55.74
CA SER A 281 5.18 -28.87 -54.89
C SER A 281 5.05 -29.53 -53.53
N GLU A 282 4.89 -28.77 -52.45
CA GLU A 282 4.81 -29.35 -51.10
C GLU A 282 3.75 -30.46 -51.01
N ARG A 283 2.68 -30.32 -51.80
CA ARG A 283 1.65 -31.34 -52.01
C ARG A 283 2.18 -32.63 -52.63
N ASP A 284 2.94 -32.56 -53.72
CA ASP A 284 3.55 -33.73 -54.36
C ASP A 284 4.55 -34.42 -53.42
N GLN A 285 5.25 -33.66 -52.58
CA GLN A 285 6.14 -34.23 -51.57
C GLN A 285 5.36 -35.00 -50.52
N ILE A 286 4.20 -34.50 -50.10
CA ILE A 286 3.32 -35.13 -49.10
C ILE A 286 2.68 -36.42 -49.66
N GLU A 287 2.22 -36.39 -50.91
CA GLU A 287 1.62 -37.54 -51.59
C GLU A 287 2.63 -38.67 -51.84
N ASN A 288 3.92 -38.33 -51.99
CA ASN A 288 5.00 -39.31 -52.16
C ASN A 288 5.60 -39.83 -50.84
N LEU A 289 5.19 -39.31 -49.67
CA LEU A 289 5.67 -39.81 -48.38
C LEU A 289 4.99 -41.13 -48.00
N SER A 290 5.74 -42.01 -47.34
CA SER A 290 5.15 -43.21 -46.76
C SER A 290 4.18 -42.85 -45.61
N PRO A 291 3.12 -43.65 -45.34
CA PRO A 291 2.15 -43.34 -44.29
C PRO A 291 2.78 -43.12 -42.90
N HIS A 292 3.89 -43.81 -42.62
CA HIS A 292 4.62 -43.67 -41.36
C HIS A 292 5.43 -42.36 -41.26
N GLU A 293 5.98 -41.89 -42.38
CA GLU A 293 6.70 -40.62 -42.45
C GLU A 293 5.76 -39.43 -42.42
N LEU A 294 4.59 -39.54 -43.06
CA LEU A 294 3.50 -38.58 -42.95
C LEU A 294 3.09 -38.40 -41.48
N ALA A 295 2.86 -39.51 -40.76
CA ALA A 295 2.49 -39.47 -39.35
C ALA A 295 3.56 -38.82 -38.48
N ARG A 296 4.85 -39.14 -38.70
CA ARG A 296 5.97 -38.50 -38.00
C ARG A 296 6.07 -37.01 -38.30
N ARG A 297 5.79 -36.60 -39.53
CA ARG A 297 5.80 -35.18 -39.95
C ARG A 297 4.65 -34.42 -39.29
N LEU A 298 3.45 -34.99 -39.27
CA LEU A 298 2.27 -34.42 -38.59
C LEU A 298 2.46 -34.27 -37.08
N MET A 299 3.18 -35.19 -36.43
CA MET A 299 3.48 -35.07 -34.99
C MET A 299 4.50 -33.98 -34.65
N LYS A 300 5.37 -33.61 -35.61
CA LYS A 300 6.36 -32.54 -35.42
C LYS A 300 5.81 -31.16 -35.77
N MET A 301 4.64 -31.08 -36.41
CA MET A 301 3.99 -29.81 -36.76
C MET A 301 3.08 -29.29 -35.63
N PRO A 302 2.91 -27.96 -35.51
CA PRO A 302 1.91 -27.37 -34.63
C PRO A 302 0.50 -27.87 -34.93
N SER A 303 -0.33 -28.04 -33.91
CA SER A 303 -1.67 -28.67 -34.02
C SER A 303 -2.59 -28.00 -35.05
N GLN A 304 -2.46 -26.68 -35.24
CA GLN A 304 -3.24 -25.91 -36.23
C GLN A 304 -2.80 -26.22 -37.67
N GLN A 305 -1.50 -26.34 -37.92
CA GLN A 305 -0.98 -26.68 -39.26
C GLN A 305 -1.26 -28.16 -39.60
N ALA A 306 -1.14 -29.05 -38.61
CA ALA A 306 -1.49 -30.46 -38.78
C ALA A 306 -2.99 -30.67 -39.07
N ALA A 307 -3.88 -29.84 -38.49
CA ALA A 307 -5.31 -29.88 -38.76
C ALA A 307 -5.65 -29.37 -40.17
N ALA A 308 -5.02 -28.28 -40.60
CA ALA A 308 -5.17 -27.76 -41.97
C ALA A 308 -4.71 -28.78 -43.01
N LEU A 309 -3.55 -29.41 -42.79
CA LEU A 309 -2.99 -30.40 -43.71
C LEU A 309 -3.85 -31.68 -43.79
N ARG A 310 -4.50 -32.09 -42.69
CA ARG A 310 -5.48 -33.17 -42.72
C ARG A 310 -6.73 -32.81 -43.50
N ALA A 311 -7.23 -31.57 -43.35
CA ALA A 311 -8.40 -31.10 -44.08
C ALA A 311 -8.16 -30.94 -45.59
N GLU A 312 -6.90 -30.80 -46.03
CA GLU A 312 -6.52 -30.76 -47.45
C GLU A 312 -6.37 -32.16 -48.07
N LEU A 313 -6.27 -33.22 -47.26
CA LEU A 313 -6.09 -34.61 -47.69
C LEU A 313 -7.38 -35.46 -47.66
N ASP A 314 -8.44 -34.97 -47.01
CA ASP A 314 -9.81 -35.53 -47.04
C ASP A 314 -10.58 -35.04 -48.28
#